data_AF-A0A4R7FWW7-F1
#
_entry.id   AF-A0A4R7FWW7-F1
#
_cell.length_a   1.000
_cell.length_b   1.000
_cell.length_c   1.000
_cell.angle_alpha   90.00
_cell.angle_beta   90.00
_cell.angle_gamma   90.00
#
_symmetry.space_group_name_H-M   'P 1'
#
loop_
_entity.id
_entity.type
_entity.pdbx_description
1 polymer ?
#
loop_
_entity_poly.entity_id
_entity_poly.type
_entity_poly.pdbx_seq_one_letter_code
_entity_poly.pdbx_strand_id
1 'polypeptide(L)'
;MKKFFAILVSVSAIAMSAQAEVKIKGNNEQKVTVKNGAVANMAIGAGATATQNLASNKGNVNIGGNNKQEVSVTNGAVANMAIGAMTKAEQNLASNDGK
;
A
#
# COMPACT_ATOMS: atom_id res chain seq x y z
N MET A 1 18.19 57.14 16.08
CA MET A 1 17.11 56.26 15.56
C MET A 1 17.69 54.87 15.37
N LYS A 2 17.39 53.93 16.27
CA LYS A 2 17.92 52.55 16.24
C LYS A 2 17.13 51.74 15.21
N LYS A 3 17.75 51.35 14.09
CA LYS A 3 17.14 50.48 13.09
C LYS A 3 17.38 49.02 13.47
N PHE A 4 16.34 48.36 13.99
CA PHE A 4 16.35 46.91 14.19
C PHE A 4 16.17 46.22 12.83
N PHE A 5 17.17 45.45 12.40
CA PHE A 5 17.03 44.49 11.31
C PHE A 5 16.68 43.13 11.93
N ALA A 6 15.44 42.69 11.75
CA ALA A 6 15.06 41.30 12.03
C ALA A 6 15.39 40.47 10.80
N ILE A 7 16.40 39.60 10.89
CA ILE A 7 16.66 38.56 9.90
C ILE A 7 15.68 37.43 10.17
N LEU A 8 14.71 37.26 9.27
CA LEU A 8 13.79 36.13 9.29
C LEU A 8 14.50 34.93 8.66
N VAL A 9 15.04 34.02 9.48
CA VAL A 9 15.55 32.73 8.99
C VAL A 9 14.38 31.77 8.88
N SER A 10 13.78 31.66 7.70
CA SER A 10 12.80 30.62 7.40
C SER A 10 13.54 29.31 7.09
N VAL A 11 13.73 28.46 8.09
CA VAL A 11 14.16 27.08 7.87
C VAL A 11 12.94 26.30 7.40
N SER A 12 12.79 26.14 6.08
CA SER A 12 11.85 25.18 5.51
C SER A 12 12.36 23.77 5.78
N ALA A 13 11.83 23.14 6.83
CA ALA A 13 12.11 21.74 7.14
C ALA A 13 11.57 20.85 6.02
N ILE A 14 12.47 20.20 5.29
CA ILE A 14 12.11 19.12 4.37
C ILE A 14 11.69 17.95 5.26
N ALA A 15 10.39 17.72 5.37
CA ALA A 15 9.84 16.56 6.06
C ALA A 15 10.23 15.29 5.28
N MET A 16 11.36 14.69 5.62
CA MET A 16 11.65 13.30 5.23
C MET A 16 10.65 12.41 5.96
N SER A 17 9.63 11.92 5.26
CA SER A 17 8.73 10.92 5.82
C SER A 17 9.53 9.64 6.08
N ALA A 18 9.80 9.33 7.35
CA ALA A 18 10.35 8.03 7.72
C ALA A 18 9.31 6.95 7.38
N GLN A 19 9.56 6.17 6.32
CA GLN A 19 8.79 4.97 6.02
C GLN A 19 9.35 3.83 6.89
N ALA A 20 8.53 3.26 7.77
CA ALA A 20 8.94 2.12 8.60
C ALA A 20 9.22 0.90 7.70
N GLU A 21 10.37 0.25 7.90
CA GLU A 21 10.74 -0.97 7.18
C GLU A 21 10.05 -2.19 7.81
N VAL A 22 9.41 -3.02 6.98
CA VAL A 22 8.87 -4.33 7.36
C VAL A 22 9.91 -5.39 7.01
N LYS A 23 10.55 -5.97 8.04
CA LYS A 23 11.49 -7.09 7.88
C LYS A 23 10.80 -8.42 8.10
N ILE A 24 10.74 -9.24 7.05
CA ILE A 24 10.29 -10.63 7.15
C ILE A 24 11.52 -11.52 7.13
N LYS A 25 11.74 -12.24 8.24
CA LYS A 25 12.88 -13.14 8.43
C LYS A 25 12.38 -14.59 8.54
N GLY A 26 13.25 -15.53 8.16
CA GLY A 26 12.92 -16.96 8.19
C GLY A 26 11.96 -17.37 7.07
N ASN A 27 11.45 -18.60 7.14
CA ASN A 27 10.47 -19.09 6.17
C ASN A 27 9.07 -18.71 6.62
N ASN A 28 8.24 -18.21 5.70
CA ASN A 28 6.88 -17.76 5.99
C ASN A 28 5.90 -18.18 4.89
N GLU A 29 4.67 -18.52 5.25
CA GLU A 29 3.59 -18.83 4.32
C GLU A 29 2.38 -17.94 4.62
N GLN A 30 1.98 -17.13 3.64
CA GLN A 30 0.78 -16.30 3.68
C GLN A 30 -0.20 -16.87 2.67
N LYS A 31 -1.34 -17.37 3.15
CA LYS A 31 -2.35 -18.00 2.30
C LYS A 31 -3.72 -17.41 2.55
N VAL A 32 -4.38 -17.00 1.47
CA VAL A 32 -5.79 -16.63 1.46
C VAL A 32 -6.54 -17.58 0.53
N THR A 33 -7.69 -18.08 0.98
CA THR A 33 -8.56 -18.93 0.17
C THR A 33 -9.96 -18.34 0.17
N VAL A 34 -10.48 -18.10 -1.03
CA VAL A 34 -11.84 -17.62 -1.26
C VAL A 34 -12.59 -18.69 -2.03
N LYS A 35 -13.66 -19.24 -1.45
CA LYS A 35 -14.50 -20.27 -2.05
C LYS A 35 -15.92 -19.76 -2.15
N ASN A 36 -16.55 -19.90 -3.32
CA ASN A 36 -17.95 -19.51 -3.53
C ASN A 36 -18.21 -18.03 -3.14
N GLY A 37 -17.25 -17.14 -3.40
CA GLY A 37 -17.29 -15.75 -2.92
C GLY A 37 -16.45 -14.81 -3.77
N ALA A 38 -16.42 -13.53 -3.40
CA ALA A 38 -15.72 -12.50 -4.17
C ALA A 38 -14.82 -11.63 -3.30
N VAL A 39 -13.75 -11.15 -3.92
CA VAL A 39 -12.87 -10.11 -3.38
C VAL A 39 -13.07 -8.86 -4.23
N ALA A 40 -13.53 -7.79 -3.61
CA ALA A 40 -13.78 -6.52 -4.29
C ALA A 40 -12.93 -5.41 -3.68
N ASN A 41 -12.27 -4.64 -4.55
CA ASN A 41 -11.61 -3.38 -4.22
C ASN A 41 -12.19 -2.29 -5.13
N MET A 42 -12.92 -1.33 -4.54
CA MET A 42 -13.68 -0.35 -5.31
C MET A 42 -13.38 1.07 -4.84
N ALA A 43 -12.93 1.92 -5.77
CA ALA A 43 -12.80 3.35 -5.60
C ALA A 43 -13.88 4.05 -6.43
N ILE A 44 -14.92 4.60 -5.78
CA ILE A 44 -16.07 5.21 -6.45
C ILE A 44 -16.20 6.67 -6.00
N GLY A 45 -16.29 7.59 -6.97
CA GLY A 45 -16.41 9.03 -6.73
C GLY A 45 -15.12 9.78 -7.08
N ALA A 46 -15.21 11.08 -7.37
CA ALA A 46 -14.06 11.88 -7.79
C ALA A 46 -12.94 11.86 -6.73
N GLY A 47 -11.72 11.54 -7.14
CA GLY A 47 -10.56 11.45 -6.24
C GLY A 47 -10.51 10.22 -5.33
N ALA A 48 -11.46 9.28 -5.46
CA ALA A 48 -11.48 8.09 -4.59
C ALA A 48 -10.24 7.21 -4.82
N THR A 49 -9.70 6.69 -3.72
CA THR A 49 -8.59 5.73 -3.74
C THR A 49 -8.95 4.51 -2.91
N ALA A 50 -8.71 3.32 -3.46
CA ALA A 50 -8.90 2.05 -2.76
C ALA A 50 -7.67 1.16 -2.97
N THR A 51 -7.09 0.66 -1.89
CA THR A 51 -5.94 -0.25 -1.92
C THR A 51 -6.24 -1.49 -1.12
N GLN A 52 -6.08 -2.66 -1.72
CA GLN A 52 -6.31 -3.95 -1.09
C GLN A 52 -5.17 -4.92 -1.39
N ASN A 53 -4.66 -5.58 -0.35
CA ASN A 53 -3.56 -6.53 -0.43
C ASN A 53 -4.04 -7.87 0.15
N LEU A 54 -4.07 -8.93 -0.66
CA LEU A 54 -4.38 -10.30 -0.22
C LEU A 54 -3.11 -11.14 -0.19
N ALA A 55 -2.88 -11.83 0.93
CA ALA A 55 -1.69 -12.64 1.19
C ALA A 55 -0.39 -11.94 0.77
N SER A 56 -0.26 -10.64 1.05
CA SER A 56 0.80 -9.76 0.55
C SER A 56 1.22 -8.75 1.60
N ASN A 57 2.43 -8.20 1.45
CA ASN A 57 2.97 -7.16 2.32
C ASN A 57 3.09 -5.84 1.53
N LYS A 58 2.76 -4.71 2.16
CA LYS A 58 2.79 -3.36 1.56
C LYS A 58 3.74 -2.45 2.32
N GLY A 59 4.52 -1.65 1.59
CA GLY A 59 5.47 -0.70 2.14
C GLY A 59 6.93 -1.05 1.81
N ASN A 60 7.89 -0.50 2.56
CA ASN A 60 9.29 -0.87 2.44
C ASN A 60 9.51 -2.28 3.03
N VAL A 61 9.35 -3.30 2.21
CA VAL A 61 9.35 -4.70 2.62
C VAL A 61 10.67 -5.35 2.22
N ASN A 62 11.42 -5.80 3.22
CA ASN A 62 12.66 -6.55 3.04
C ASN A 62 12.44 -8.01 3.41
N ILE A 63 12.56 -8.90 2.42
CA ILE A 63 12.25 -10.32 2.55
C ILE A 63 13.52 -11.16 2.51
N GLY A 64 13.78 -11.90 3.60
CA GLY A 64 14.76 -12.97 3.63
C GLY A 64 14.11 -14.34 3.83
N GLY A 65 14.83 -15.43 3.51
CA GLY A 65 14.32 -16.80 3.62
C GLY A 65 13.28 -17.17 2.55
N ASN A 66 12.70 -18.37 2.64
CA ASN A 66 11.69 -18.84 1.68
C ASN A 66 10.31 -18.34 2.07
N ASN A 67 9.74 -17.45 1.25
CA ASN A 67 8.45 -16.82 1.52
C ASN A 67 7.43 -17.22 0.45
N LYS A 68 6.42 -17.97 0.85
CA LYS A 68 5.34 -18.41 -0.05
C LYS A 68 4.10 -17.55 0.18
N GLN A 69 3.64 -16.89 -0.87
CA GLN A 69 2.38 -16.16 -0.88
C GLN A 69 1.43 -16.84 -1.84
N GLU A 70 0.22 -17.15 -1.40
CA GLU A 70 -0.76 -17.88 -2.20
C GLU A 70 -2.16 -17.28 -1.99
N VAL A 71 -2.78 -16.86 -3.09
CA VAL A 71 -4.20 -16.54 -3.13
C VAL A 71 -4.87 -17.57 -4.01
N SER A 72 -5.82 -18.33 -3.45
CA SER A 72 -6.64 -19.27 -4.19
C SER A 72 -8.09 -18.80 -4.20
N VAL A 73 -8.65 -18.61 -5.39
CA VAL A 73 -10.06 -18.25 -5.57
C VAL A 73 -10.73 -19.34 -6.38
N THR A 74 -11.66 -20.06 -5.77
CA THR A 74 -12.38 -21.17 -6.39
C THR A 74 -13.87 -20.86 -6.45
N ASN A 75 -14.48 -21.02 -7.64
CA ASN A 75 -15.88 -20.69 -7.88
C ASN A 75 -16.24 -19.28 -7.37
N GLY A 76 -15.38 -18.32 -7.67
CA GLY A 76 -15.44 -16.96 -7.13
C GLY A 76 -14.88 -15.94 -8.09
N ALA A 77 -14.84 -14.67 -7.67
CA ALA A 77 -14.35 -13.57 -8.50
C ALA A 77 -13.41 -12.65 -7.72
N VAL A 78 -12.50 -12.02 -8.45
CA VAL A 78 -11.69 -10.91 -7.95
C VAL A 78 -11.94 -9.70 -8.84
N ALA A 79 -12.35 -8.59 -8.23
CA ALA A 79 -12.70 -7.37 -8.93
C ALA A 79 -11.93 -6.17 -8.34
N ASN A 80 -11.31 -5.39 -9.23
CA ASN A 80 -10.67 -4.12 -8.92
C ASN A 80 -11.30 -3.04 -9.81
N MET A 81 -11.91 -2.02 -9.21
CA MET A 81 -12.76 -1.08 -9.93
C MET A 81 -12.50 0.36 -9.49
N ALA A 82 -12.23 1.25 -10.44
CA ALA A 82 -12.10 2.69 -10.22
C ALA A 82 -13.11 3.42 -11.12
N ILE A 83 -14.06 4.14 -10.52
CA ILE A 83 -15.14 4.85 -11.22
C ILE A 83 -15.19 6.30 -10.77
N GLY A 84 -14.84 7.22 -11.68
CA GLY A 84 -14.87 8.66 -11.47
C GLY A 84 -13.57 9.34 -11.92
N ALA A 85 -13.59 10.67 -12.02
CA ALA A 85 -12.40 11.44 -12.35
C ALA A 85 -11.32 11.31 -11.25
N MET A 86 -10.05 11.18 -11.65
CA MET A 86 -8.91 11.05 -10.73
C MET A 86 -9.05 9.90 -9.71
N THR A 87 -9.67 8.78 -10.11
CA THR A 87 -9.82 7.60 -9.24
C THR A 87 -8.68 6.62 -9.40
N LYS A 88 -8.37 5.90 -8.31
CA LYS A 88 -7.33 4.87 -8.30
C LYS A 88 -7.78 3.67 -7.47
N ALA A 89 -7.70 2.48 -8.08
CA ALA A 89 -7.94 1.23 -7.39
C ALA A 89 -6.72 0.31 -7.59
N GLU A 90 -6.05 -0.06 -6.50
CA GLU A 90 -4.88 -0.94 -6.50
C GLU A 90 -5.19 -2.22 -5.74
N GLN A 91 -5.02 -3.36 -6.41
CA GLN A 91 -5.24 -4.67 -5.82
C GLN A 91 -4.02 -5.56 -6.04
N ASN A 92 -3.41 -6.04 -4.97
CA ASN A 92 -2.28 -6.96 -5.01
C ASN A 92 -2.72 -8.33 -4.50
N LEU A 93 -2.49 -9.35 -5.31
CA LEU A 93 -2.78 -10.74 -4.98
C LEU A 93 -1.44 -11.48 -4.89
N ALA A 94 -1.10 -11.98 -3.70
CA ALA A 94 0.11 -12.75 -3.45
C ALA A 94 1.41 -12.07 -3.96
N SER A 95 1.48 -10.73 -3.91
CA SER A 95 2.65 -9.96 -4.34
C SER A 95 3.03 -8.90 -3.32
N ASN A 96 4.32 -8.68 -3.09
CA ASN A 96 4.77 -7.57 -2.26
C ASN A 96 4.76 -6.28 -3.08
N ASP A 97 4.24 -5.21 -2.51
CA ASP A 97 4.11 -3.92 -3.17
C ASP A 97 4.80 -2.83 -2.34
N GLY A 98 5.78 -2.15 -2.92
CA GLY A 98 6.57 -1.09 -2.28
C GLY A 98 8.06 -1.22 -2.59
N LYS A 99 8.82 -0.16 -2.26
CA LYS A 99 10.28 -0.07 -2.41
C LYS A 99 10.94 -0.07 -1.05
#